data_AF-A0A259GSR9-F1
#
_entry.id   AF-A0A259GSR9-F1
#
_cell.length_a   1.000
_cell.length_b   1.000
_cell.length_c   1.000
_cell.angle_alpha   90.00
_cell.angle_beta   90.00
_cell.angle_gamma   90.00
#
_symmetry.space_group_name_H-M   'P 1'
#
loop_
_entity.id
_entity.type
_entity.pdbx_description
1 polymer ?
#
loop_
_entity_poly.entity_id
_entity_poly.type
_entity_poly.pdbx_seq_one_letter_code
_entity_poly.pdbx_strand_id
1 'polypeptide(L)'
;MDIFNSPWLINMLAKSSTTPHGRLLSLFDILDDWLLAPNVQKSTEFQHNPSPILVSYCTEQAKSLGAENPIILAEHIVLIAHSAALQAIEHPGSNSLMHAKKAASALIQAQTQKADFYTKLKQQRPMRYGIAASILVIIGAGAIWLPTLLQTAIPGSYIAQHNAPIKVTANAIAQSKALTAIDASKMYAKYEQMRSGTCQFPEALQIPDKHKSVYLENVVGGKLPADLDDLAIANFYLEKVRCNFTPMLMATSK
;
A
#
# COMPACT_ATOMS: atom_id res chain seq x y z
N MET A 1 29.21 -9.36 15.07
CA MET A 1 29.70 -8.32 14.13
C MET A 1 28.48 -7.68 13.51
N ASP A 2 28.37 -6.35 13.50
CA ASP A 2 27.24 -5.69 12.82
C ASP A 2 27.32 -5.91 11.31
N ILE A 3 26.40 -6.72 10.77
CA ILE A 3 26.35 -7.08 9.35
C ILE A 3 26.14 -5.86 8.45
N PHE A 4 25.37 -4.85 8.88
CA PHE A 4 25.07 -3.66 8.07
C PHE A 4 26.29 -2.76 7.91
N ASN A 5 27.21 -2.79 8.87
CA ASN A 5 28.48 -2.06 8.80
C ASN A 5 29.62 -2.92 8.22
N SER A 6 29.34 -4.15 7.78
CA SER A 6 30.38 -5.07 7.31
C SER A 6 30.79 -4.78 5.84
N PRO A 7 32.10 -4.67 5.53
CA PRO A 7 32.59 -4.61 4.15
C PRO A 7 32.25 -5.88 3.34
N TRP A 8 32.04 -6.99 4.03
CA TRP A 8 31.62 -8.26 3.44
C TRP A 8 30.27 -8.13 2.73
N LEU A 9 29.29 -7.47 3.37
CA LEU A 9 27.96 -7.27 2.78
C LEU A 9 28.04 -6.45 1.49
N ILE A 10 28.82 -5.37 1.48
CA ILE A 10 29.02 -4.52 0.29
C ILE A 10 29.64 -5.33 -0.86
N ASN A 11 30.68 -6.12 -0.58
CA ASN A 11 31.31 -6.96 -1.59
C ASN A 11 30.36 -8.05 -2.12
N MET A 12 29.49 -8.59 -1.26
CA MET A 12 28.49 -9.57 -1.67
C MET A 12 27.42 -8.94 -2.55
N LEU A 13 26.93 -7.74 -2.19
CA LEU A 13 26.00 -6.94 -3.00
C LEU A 13 26.62 -6.56 -4.36
N ALA A 14 27.91 -6.26 -4.41
CA ALA A 14 28.57 -5.93 -5.67
C ALA A 14 28.66 -7.15 -6.61
N LYS A 15 28.79 -8.35 -6.04
CA LYS A 15 28.88 -9.63 -6.78
C LYS A 15 27.52 -10.25 -7.13
N SER A 16 26.47 -9.96 -6.36
CA SER A 16 25.17 -10.60 -6.50
C SER A 16 24.45 -10.26 -7.82
N SER A 17 24.70 -9.07 -8.37
CA SER A 17 24.09 -8.64 -9.64
C SER A 17 24.97 -7.67 -10.42
N THR A 18 24.82 -7.69 -11.74
CA THR A 18 25.41 -6.72 -12.66
C THR A 18 24.60 -5.43 -12.77
N THR A 19 23.31 -5.47 -12.39
CA THR A 19 22.41 -4.31 -12.49
C THR A 19 22.24 -3.63 -11.12
N PRO A 20 22.18 -2.29 -11.06
CA PRO A 20 21.99 -1.59 -9.78
C PRO A 20 20.64 -1.93 -9.12
N HIS A 21 19.61 -2.21 -9.92
CA HIS A 21 18.32 -2.70 -9.44
C HIS A 21 18.46 -4.05 -8.72
N GLY A 22 19.13 -5.01 -9.36
CA GLY A 22 19.37 -6.32 -8.78
C GLY A 22 20.24 -6.26 -7.53
N ARG A 23 21.25 -5.38 -7.49
CA ARG A 23 22.11 -5.20 -6.31
C ARG A 23 21.31 -4.72 -5.11
N LEU A 24 20.44 -3.71 -5.27
CA LEU A 24 19.58 -3.22 -4.19
C LEU A 24 18.62 -4.31 -3.68
N LEU A 25 18.00 -5.08 -4.57
CA LEU A 25 17.06 -6.13 -4.17
C LEU A 25 17.74 -7.37 -3.59
N SER A 26 18.98 -7.65 -4.00
CA SER A 26 19.75 -8.78 -3.46
C SER A 26 20.12 -8.60 -1.98
N LEU A 27 20.05 -7.38 -1.44
CA LEU A 27 20.21 -7.13 -0.01
C LEU A 27 19.27 -8.01 0.82
N PHE A 28 18.02 -8.14 0.40
CA PHE A 28 17.03 -8.93 1.12
C PHE A 28 17.34 -10.43 1.05
N ASP A 29 17.81 -10.91 -0.11
CA ASP A 29 18.16 -12.33 -0.29
C ASP A 29 19.41 -12.69 0.54
N ILE A 30 20.44 -11.83 0.50
CA ILE A 30 21.67 -12.02 1.28
C ILE A 30 21.38 -12.02 2.78
N LEU A 31 20.50 -11.13 3.24
CA LEU A 31 20.08 -11.11 4.64
C LEU A 31 19.29 -12.36 5.02
N ASP A 32 18.45 -12.89 4.12
CA ASP A 32 17.67 -14.10 4.37
C ASP A 32 18.58 -15.33 4.50
N ASP A 33 19.50 -15.51 3.55
CA ASP A 33 20.52 -16.57 3.58
C ASP A 33 21.39 -16.49 4.84
N TRP A 34 21.80 -15.27 5.20
CA TRP A 34 22.61 -15.04 6.39
C TRP A 34 21.85 -15.33 7.69
N LEU A 35 20.55 -15.00 7.75
CA LEU A 35 19.70 -15.34 8.90
C LEU A 35 19.44 -16.84 9.02
N LEU A 36 19.47 -17.59 7.91
CA LEU A 36 19.35 -19.04 7.91
C LEU A 36 20.65 -19.77 8.32
N ALA A 37 21.79 -19.08 8.29
CA ALA A 37 23.08 -19.69 8.59
C ALA A 37 23.18 -20.18 10.06
N PRO A 38 23.69 -21.40 10.29
CA PRO A 38 23.91 -21.92 11.64
C PRO A 38 25.06 -21.17 12.34
N ASN A 39 24.96 -20.98 13.67
CA ASN A 39 25.95 -20.32 14.54
C ASN A 39 26.07 -18.78 14.46
N VAL A 40 25.14 -18.09 13.82
CA VAL A 40 25.08 -16.61 13.85
C VAL A 40 24.32 -16.15 15.11
N GLN A 41 24.91 -15.27 15.92
CA GLN A 41 24.23 -14.65 17.07
C GLN A 41 23.31 -13.51 16.56
N LYS A 42 22.04 -13.84 16.32
CA LYS A 42 21.12 -13.01 15.52
C LYS A 42 20.62 -11.74 16.24
N SER A 43 20.49 -11.74 17.56
CA SER A 43 19.77 -10.70 18.31
C SER A 43 20.60 -9.48 18.71
N THR A 44 21.93 -9.61 18.81
CA THR A 44 22.83 -8.52 19.26
C THR A 44 23.36 -7.67 18.12
N GLU A 45 23.24 -8.12 16.87
CA GLU A 45 23.87 -7.46 15.70
C GLU A 45 23.00 -6.41 15.02
N PHE A 46 21.71 -6.32 15.38
CA PHE A 46 20.76 -5.37 14.79
C PHE A 46 20.52 -4.13 15.66
N GLN A 47 21.28 -3.94 16.74
CA GLN A 47 21.15 -2.78 17.60
C GLN A 47 21.91 -1.54 17.07
N HIS A 48 21.11 -0.55 16.69
CA HIS A 48 21.36 0.90 16.76
C HIS A 48 22.43 1.52 15.83
N ASN A 49 22.09 1.67 14.55
CA ASN A 49 22.06 2.92 13.76
C ASN A 49 22.07 2.59 12.25
N PRO A 50 21.50 3.45 11.39
CA PRO A 50 21.65 3.28 9.95
C PRO A 50 23.15 3.27 9.61
N SER A 51 23.62 2.17 9.03
CA SER A 51 25.01 2.04 8.56
C SER A 51 25.28 3.10 7.49
N PRO A 52 26.14 4.09 7.74
CA PRO A 52 26.44 5.13 6.75
C PRO A 52 27.12 4.53 5.52
N ILE A 53 27.85 3.43 5.69
CA ILE A 53 28.54 2.71 4.61
C ILE A 53 27.51 2.09 3.68
N LEU A 54 26.54 1.34 4.21
CA LEU A 54 25.51 0.70 3.39
C LEU A 54 24.59 1.72 2.72
N VAL A 55 24.18 2.76 3.44
CA VAL A 55 23.35 3.83 2.88
C VAL A 55 24.09 4.53 1.74
N SER A 56 25.39 4.80 1.88
CA SER A 56 26.19 5.43 0.83
C SER A 56 26.26 4.56 -0.43
N TYR A 57 26.51 3.26 -0.28
CA TYR A 57 26.52 2.30 -1.40
C TYR A 57 25.14 2.21 -2.08
N CYS A 58 24.07 2.07 -1.29
CA CYS A 58 22.70 2.05 -1.81
C CYS A 58 22.34 3.36 -2.52
N THR A 59 22.85 4.49 -2.05
CA THR A 59 22.67 5.81 -2.68
C THR A 59 23.33 5.86 -4.05
N GLU A 60 24.54 5.29 -4.20
CA GLU A 60 25.20 5.20 -5.52
C GLU A 60 24.41 4.32 -6.49
N GLN A 61 23.90 3.18 -6.02
CA GLN A 61 23.06 2.32 -6.87
C GLN A 61 21.74 3.04 -7.24
N ALA A 62 21.11 3.74 -6.29
CA ALA A 62 19.90 4.53 -6.53
C ALA A 62 20.14 5.68 -7.53
N LYS A 63 21.29 6.36 -7.45
CA LYS A 63 21.70 7.38 -8.43
C LYS A 63 21.83 6.78 -9.83
N SER A 64 22.48 5.62 -9.94
CA SER A 64 22.65 4.93 -11.24
C SER A 64 21.34 4.43 -11.85
N LEU A 65 20.28 4.28 -11.04
CA LEU A 65 18.92 3.95 -11.49
C LEU A 65 18.11 5.17 -11.93
N GLY A 66 18.62 6.38 -11.75
CA GLY A 66 17.88 7.62 -12.06
C GLY A 66 16.72 7.89 -11.10
N ALA A 67 16.83 7.48 -9.84
CA ALA A 67 15.82 7.78 -8.83
C ALA A 67 15.67 9.29 -8.59
N GLU A 68 14.43 9.77 -8.44
CA GLU A 68 14.09 11.18 -8.17
C GLU A 68 14.80 11.71 -6.91
N ASN A 69 14.78 10.91 -5.82
CA ASN A 69 15.54 11.19 -4.61
C ASN A 69 16.35 9.96 -4.16
N PRO A 70 17.63 9.84 -4.60
CA PRO A 70 18.40 8.63 -4.39
C PRO A 70 18.85 8.42 -2.93
N ILE A 71 19.01 9.50 -2.16
CA ILE A 71 19.41 9.43 -0.75
C ILE A 71 18.25 8.86 0.08
N ILE A 72 17.05 9.45 -0.06
CA ILE A 72 15.85 8.98 0.65
C ILE A 72 15.48 7.55 0.23
N LEU A 73 15.63 7.22 -1.06
CA LEU A 73 15.44 5.85 -1.55
C LEU A 73 16.37 4.85 -0.82
N ALA A 74 17.66 5.18 -0.71
CA ALA A 74 18.64 4.32 -0.05
C ALA A 74 18.34 4.14 1.44
N GLU A 75 18.04 5.23 2.14
CA GLU A 75 17.67 5.20 3.56
C GLU A 75 16.43 4.33 3.80
N HIS A 76 15.38 4.49 3.00
CA HIS A 76 14.18 3.68 3.10
C HIS A 76 14.45 2.20 2.82
N ILE A 77 15.26 1.86 1.81
CA ILE A 77 15.61 0.47 1.52
C ILE A 77 16.35 -0.17 2.71
N VAL A 78 17.34 0.53 3.28
CA VAL A 78 18.11 0.05 4.44
C VAL A 78 17.21 -0.11 5.67
N LEU A 79 16.30 0.84 5.91
CA LEU A 79 15.34 0.78 7.01
C LEU A 79 14.37 -0.41 6.87
N ILE A 80 13.84 -0.62 5.66
CA ILE A 80 12.95 -1.74 5.35
C ILE A 80 13.69 -3.07 5.55
N ALA A 81 14.93 -3.18 5.09
CA ALA A 81 15.76 -4.36 5.27
C ALA A 81 16.05 -4.66 6.75
N HIS A 82 16.39 -3.63 7.52
CA HIS A 82 16.63 -3.74 8.96
C HIS A 82 15.38 -4.20 9.72
N SER A 83 14.24 -3.55 9.47
CA SER A 83 12.97 -3.88 10.11
C SER A 83 12.51 -5.31 9.78
N ALA A 84 12.66 -5.71 8.51
CA ALA A 84 12.28 -7.04 8.06
C ALA A 84 13.16 -8.14 8.63
N ALA A 85 14.46 -7.88 8.77
CA ALA A 85 15.39 -8.81 9.41
C ALA A 85 15.12 -8.96 10.91
N LEU A 86 14.82 -7.86 11.62
CA LEU A 86 14.34 -7.93 13.00
C LEU A 86 13.08 -8.79 13.14
N GLN A 87 12.11 -8.60 12.25
CA GLN A 87 10.88 -9.39 12.24
C GLN A 87 11.15 -10.87 11.93
N ALA A 88 12.09 -11.18 11.04
CA ALA A 88 12.49 -12.56 10.72
C ALA A 88 13.19 -13.26 11.91
N ILE A 89 13.91 -12.49 12.74
CA ILE A 89 14.54 -12.99 13.97
C ILE A 89 13.48 -13.29 15.04
N GLU A 90 12.52 -12.38 15.23
CA GLU A 90 11.44 -12.53 16.19
C GLU A 90 10.47 -13.67 15.80
N HIS A 91 10.23 -13.83 14.50
CA HIS A 91 9.35 -14.85 13.93
C HIS A 91 10.10 -15.72 12.92
N PRO A 92 10.83 -16.76 13.38
CA PRO A 92 11.57 -17.66 12.51
C PRO A 92 10.66 -18.33 11.48
N GLY A 93 11.09 -18.37 10.21
CA GLY A 93 10.31 -18.92 9.11
C GLY A 93 9.20 -18.00 8.57
N SER A 94 9.13 -16.75 9.05
CA SER A 94 8.27 -15.74 8.45
C SER A 94 8.82 -15.26 7.10
N ASN A 95 7.93 -14.89 6.20
CA ASN A 95 8.27 -14.37 4.87
C ASN A 95 8.59 -12.85 4.88
N SER A 96 9.00 -12.29 6.02
CA SER A 96 9.15 -10.83 6.21
C SER A 96 10.13 -10.23 5.20
N LEU A 97 11.31 -10.84 5.00
CA LEU A 97 12.32 -10.37 4.03
C LEU A 97 11.84 -10.48 2.58
N MET A 98 11.09 -11.53 2.22
CA MET A 98 10.47 -11.63 0.89
C MET A 98 9.46 -10.49 0.65
N HIS A 99 8.62 -10.18 1.64
CA HIS A 99 7.66 -9.09 1.53
C HIS A 99 8.34 -7.72 1.48
N ALA A 100 9.40 -7.54 2.27
CA ALA A 100 10.24 -6.36 2.27
C ALA A 100 10.92 -6.13 0.91
N LYS A 101 11.43 -7.20 0.27
CA LYS A 101 11.96 -7.16 -1.10
C LYS A 101 10.92 -6.67 -2.11
N LYS A 102 9.67 -7.15 -2.01
CA LYS A 102 8.56 -6.70 -2.87
C LYS A 102 8.18 -5.24 -2.60
N ALA A 103 8.19 -4.80 -1.35
CA ALA A 103 7.95 -3.40 -1.01
C ALA A 103 9.06 -2.49 -1.57
N ALA A 104 10.33 -2.90 -1.42
CA ALA A 104 11.47 -2.18 -1.95
C ALA A 104 11.45 -2.13 -3.49
N SER A 105 11.06 -3.20 -4.18
CA SER A 105 10.95 -3.19 -5.63
C SER A 105 9.87 -2.23 -6.12
N ALA A 106 8.71 -2.19 -5.46
CA ALA A 106 7.65 -1.23 -5.76
C ALA A 106 8.11 0.22 -5.49
N LEU A 107 8.85 0.45 -4.41
CA LEU A 107 9.39 1.76 -4.05
C LEU A 107 10.44 2.25 -5.07
N ILE A 108 11.34 1.36 -5.51
CA ILE A 108 12.29 1.67 -6.59
C ILE A 108 11.53 2.03 -7.88
N GLN A 109 10.53 1.23 -8.27
CA GLN A 109 9.72 1.51 -9.47
C GLN A 109 9.01 2.86 -9.38
N ALA A 110 8.41 3.19 -8.23
CA ALA A 110 7.74 4.47 -8.02
C ALA A 110 8.69 5.68 -8.15
N GLN A 111 9.95 5.52 -7.75
CA GLN A 111 10.96 6.58 -7.79
C GLN A 111 11.67 6.71 -9.15
N THR A 112 11.67 5.66 -9.98
CA THR A 112 12.35 5.66 -11.29
C THR A 112 11.39 5.88 -12.47
N GLN A 113 10.13 5.41 -12.38
CA GLN A 113 9.17 5.47 -13.50
C GLN A 113 8.70 6.89 -13.86
N LYS A 114 8.76 7.85 -12.93
CA LYS A 114 8.38 9.23 -13.25
C LYS A 114 9.32 9.87 -14.27
N ALA A 115 10.61 9.55 -14.25
CA ALA A 115 11.56 10.01 -15.27
C ALA A 115 11.19 9.49 -16.66
N ASP A 116 10.71 8.24 -16.73
CA ASP A 116 10.28 7.59 -17.98
C ASP A 116 8.94 8.08 -18.53
N PHE A 117 8.03 8.56 -17.68
CA PHE A 117 6.73 9.08 -18.12
C PHE A 117 6.90 10.36 -18.95
N TYR A 118 7.74 11.29 -18.50
CA TYR A 118 8.01 12.54 -19.24
C TYR A 118 8.81 12.31 -20.53
N THR A 119 9.74 11.34 -20.54
CA THR A 119 10.49 10.98 -21.77
C THR A 119 9.62 10.20 -22.76
N LYS A 120 8.73 9.31 -22.30
CA LYS A 120 7.72 8.65 -23.17
C LYS A 120 6.72 9.64 -23.76
N LEU A 121 6.28 10.64 -23.01
CA LEU A 121 5.43 11.72 -23.54
C LEU A 121 6.15 12.55 -24.61
N LYS A 122 7.45 12.82 -24.44
CA LYS A 122 8.27 13.53 -25.44
C LYS A 122 8.59 12.69 -26.68
N GLN A 123 8.51 11.36 -26.58
CA GLN A 123 8.73 10.40 -27.66
C GLN A 123 7.42 9.85 -28.26
N GLN A 124 6.28 10.52 -28.10
CA GLN A 124 5.12 10.28 -28.95
C GLN A 124 5.24 11.13 -30.22
N ARG A 125 6.03 10.64 -31.18
CA ARG A 125 5.91 11.10 -32.58
C ARG A 125 4.48 10.78 -33.05
N PRO A 126 3.73 11.74 -33.63
CA PRO A 126 2.40 11.48 -34.15
C PRO A 126 2.52 10.80 -35.51
N MET A 127 2.79 9.49 -35.52
CA MET A 127 2.83 8.71 -36.74
C MET A 127 2.01 7.44 -36.52
N ARG A 128 0.71 7.54 -36.86
CA ARG A 128 -0.24 6.49 -37.27
C ARG A 128 -1.68 6.86 -36.88
N TYR A 129 -2.17 7.99 -37.41
CA TYR A 129 -3.59 8.17 -37.71
C TYR A 129 -3.72 8.28 -39.23
N GLY A 130 -3.71 7.14 -39.88
CA GLY A 130 -3.90 7.02 -41.31
C GLY A 130 -4.29 5.57 -41.57
N ILE A 131 -5.42 5.39 -42.25
CA ILE A 131 -6.05 4.11 -42.61
C ILE A 131 -7.00 3.56 -41.53
N ALA A 132 -8.16 4.21 -41.38
CA ALA A 132 -9.39 3.55 -40.92
C ALA A 132 -10.66 4.18 -41.56
N ALA A 133 -10.54 4.68 -42.80
CA ALA A 133 -11.63 5.35 -43.52
C ALA A 133 -12.13 4.58 -44.76
N SER A 134 -11.86 3.27 -44.89
CA SER A 134 -12.23 2.51 -46.09
C SER A 134 -12.96 1.18 -45.85
N ILE A 135 -13.61 0.98 -44.69
CA ILE A 135 -14.41 -0.25 -44.42
C ILE A 135 -15.91 0.07 -44.15
N LEU A 136 -16.39 1.29 -44.43
CA LEU A 136 -17.80 1.67 -44.21
C LEU A 136 -18.67 1.76 -45.49
N VAL A 137 -18.20 1.27 -46.64
CA VAL A 137 -18.97 1.35 -47.91
C VAL A 137 -19.47 -0.01 -48.43
N ILE A 138 -19.13 -1.14 -47.80
CA ILE A 138 -19.49 -2.48 -48.32
C ILE A 138 -20.65 -3.17 -47.56
N ILE A 139 -21.25 -2.53 -46.54
CA ILE A 139 -22.46 -3.04 -45.85
C ILE A 139 -23.69 -2.17 -46.17
N GLY A 140 -23.74 -1.61 -47.39
CA GLY A 140 -24.81 -0.70 -47.83
C GLY A 140 -25.89 -1.33 -48.72
N ALA A 141 -25.79 -2.61 -49.10
CA ALA A 141 -26.62 -3.18 -50.17
C ALA A 141 -27.25 -4.56 -49.89
N GLY A 142 -27.52 -4.92 -48.63
CA GLY A 142 -28.04 -6.28 -48.34
C GLY A 142 -28.90 -6.49 -47.09
N ALA A 143 -29.43 -5.45 -46.44
CA ALA A 143 -30.27 -5.63 -45.25
C ALA A 143 -31.56 -4.80 -45.26
N ILE A 144 -32.04 -4.45 -46.44
CA ILE A 144 -33.45 -4.15 -46.64
C ILE A 144 -34.08 -5.53 -46.86
N TRP A 145 -35.18 -5.84 -46.16
CA TRP A 145 -35.92 -7.13 -46.16
C TRP A 145 -35.42 -8.24 -45.21
N LEU A 146 -35.69 -8.12 -43.90
CA LEU A 146 -36.16 -9.26 -43.08
C LEU A 146 -36.77 -8.89 -41.69
N PRO A 147 -37.74 -7.96 -41.53
CA PRO A 147 -38.35 -7.74 -40.22
C PRO A 147 -39.66 -8.53 -40.11
N THR A 148 -39.63 -9.85 -39.96
CA THR A 148 -40.77 -10.63 -39.43
C THR A 148 -40.33 -12.07 -39.21
N LEU A 149 -40.08 -12.46 -37.96
CA LEU A 149 -40.53 -13.72 -37.35
C LEU A 149 -39.75 -13.97 -36.06
N LEU A 150 -40.50 -14.10 -34.97
CA LEU A 150 -40.16 -14.79 -33.72
C LEU A 150 -39.11 -14.14 -32.80
N GLN A 151 -39.59 -13.55 -31.70
CA GLN A 151 -39.41 -14.04 -30.32
C GLN A 151 -39.69 -12.87 -29.36
N THR A 152 -40.89 -12.74 -28.79
CA THR A 152 -41.37 -13.40 -27.55
C THR A 152 -40.36 -13.48 -26.40
N ALA A 153 -40.79 -12.96 -25.25
CA ALA A 153 -40.24 -13.09 -23.89
C ALA A 153 -39.26 -11.98 -23.44
N ILE A 154 -39.86 -10.95 -22.85
CA ILE A 154 -39.24 -10.03 -21.89
C ILE A 154 -39.10 -10.77 -20.54
N PRO A 155 -37.95 -10.67 -19.87
CA PRO A 155 -38.01 -10.30 -18.46
C PRO A 155 -36.99 -9.21 -18.10
N GLY A 156 -37.49 -8.13 -17.51
CA GLY A 156 -36.67 -7.10 -16.89
C GLY A 156 -36.05 -7.61 -15.59
N SER A 157 -34.74 -7.41 -15.44
CA SER A 157 -34.01 -7.63 -14.19
C SER A 157 -33.84 -6.31 -13.46
N TYR A 158 -34.65 -6.11 -12.42
CA TYR A 158 -34.42 -5.17 -11.34
C TYR A 158 -33.58 -5.90 -10.28
N ILE A 159 -32.40 -5.37 -9.94
CA ILE A 159 -31.64 -5.91 -8.80
C ILE A 159 -32.22 -5.28 -7.53
N ALA A 160 -32.82 -6.16 -6.71
CA ALA A 160 -33.36 -5.86 -5.41
C ALA A 160 -32.25 -5.61 -4.38
N GLN A 161 -32.42 -4.53 -3.63
CA GLN A 161 -31.62 -4.12 -2.49
C GLN A 161 -31.99 -4.99 -1.27
N HIS A 162 -31.08 -5.88 -0.87
CA HIS A 162 -31.30 -6.77 0.27
C HIS A 162 -30.86 -6.07 1.57
N ASN A 163 -31.84 -5.45 2.25
CA ASN A 163 -31.71 -5.05 3.65
C ASN A 163 -31.88 -6.28 4.54
N ALA A 164 -30.77 -6.80 5.07
CA ALA A 164 -30.80 -7.76 6.16
C ALA A 164 -30.64 -7.01 7.50
N PRO A 165 -31.63 -7.06 8.42
CA PRO A 165 -31.46 -6.52 9.77
C PRO A 165 -30.61 -7.50 10.60
N ILE A 166 -29.37 -7.12 10.89
CA ILE A 166 -28.53 -7.86 11.84
C ILE A 166 -29.02 -7.55 13.25
N LYS A 167 -29.62 -8.57 13.87
CA LYS A 167 -30.00 -8.58 15.29
C LYS A 167 -28.71 -8.59 16.13
N VAL A 168 -28.51 -7.56 16.93
CA VAL A 168 -27.42 -7.48 17.91
C VAL A 168 -27.91 -8.14 19.21
N THR A 169 -27.53 -9.39 19.44
CA THR A 169 -27.59 -9.99 20.78
C THR A 169 -26.29 -9.70 21.51
N ALA A 170 -26.36 -8.81 22.49
CA ALA A 170 -25.33 -8.63 23.50
C ALA A 170 -25.34 -9.84 24.45
N ASN A 171 -24.17 -10.45 24.64
CA ASN A 171 -23.65 -10.97 25.92
C ASN A 171 -22.44 -11.87 25.64
N ALA A 172 -21.24 -11.37 25.92
CA ALA A 172 -20.16 -12.22 26.43
C ALA A 172 -19.10 -11.35 27.12
N ILE A 173 -18.68 -11.86 28.28
CA ILE A 173 -17.80 -11.30 29.29
C ILE A 173 -16.37 -11.08 28.75
N ALA A 174 -15.75 -10.04 29.31
CA ALA A 174 -14.39 -9.53 29.07
C ALA A 174 -13.30 -10.59 28.84
N GLN A 175 -12.67 -10.49 27.69
CA GLN A 175 -11.27 -10.87 27.49
C GLN A 175 -10.72 -9.95 26.40
N SER A 176 -9.74 -9.10 26.77
CA SER A 176 -9.06 -8.14 25.89
C SER A 176 -8.34 -8.89 24.77
N LYS A 177 -9.06 -9.20 23.71
CA LYS A 177 -8.52 -9.82 22.51
C LYS A 177 -7.83 -8.71 21.71
N ALA A 178 -6.58 -8.95 21.33
CA ALA A 178 -5.79 -8.01 20.56
C ALA A 178 -6.44 -7.74 19.18
N LEU A 179 -6.33 -6.51 18.71
CA LEU A 179 -6.82 -6.10 17.39
C LEU A 179 -6.25 -6.97 16.27
N THR A 180 -7.09 -7.37 15.31
CA THR A 180 -6.60 -8.05 14.11
C THR A 180 -6.04 -7.03 13.11
N ALA A 181 -5.04 -7.44 12.33
CA ALA A 181 -4.44 -6.59 11.30
C ALA A 181 -5.48 -6.09 10.27
N ILE A 182 -6.52 -6.88 10.01
CA ILE A 182 -7.61 -6.52 9.09
C ILE A 182 -8.43 -5.35 9.67
N ASP A 183 -8.78 -5.41 10.95
CA ASP A 183 -9.58 -4.37 11.59
C ASP A 183 -8.82 -3.04 11.68
N ALA A 184 -7.52 -3.11 11.99
CA ALA A 184 -6.63 -1.96 11.95
C ALA A 184 -6.59 -1.34 10.54
N SER A 185 -6.40 -2.16 9.50
CA SER A 185 -6.31 -1.67 8.10
C SER A 185 -7.57 -0.94 7.64
N LYS A 186 -8.76 -1.43 8.02
CA LYS A 186 -10.04 -0.81 7.69
C LYS A 186 -10.19 0.55 8.38
N MET A 187 -9.74 0.65 9.62
CA MET A 187 -9.79 1.90 10.38
C MET A 187 -8.81 2.93 9.81
N TYR A 188 -7.59 2.52 9.48
CA TYR A 188 -6.61 3.37 8.78
C TYR A 188 -7.14 3.91 7.45
N ALA A 189 -7.80 3.07 6.66
CA ALA A 189 -8.42 3.50 5.41
C ALA A 189 -9.48 4.59 5.64
N LYS A 190 -10.31 4.47 6.70
CA LYS A 190 -11.28 5.50 7.07
C LYS A 190 -10.60 6.80 7.50
N TYR A 191 -9.51 6.75 8.27
CA TYR A 191 -8.77 7.95 8.66
C TYR A 191 -8.17 8.69 7.47
N GLU A 192 -7.54 7.98 6.55
CA GLU A 192 -7.00 8.60 5.33
C GLU A 192 -8.10 9.19 4.46
N GLN A 193 -9.25 8.51 4.36
CA GLN A 193 -10.41 9.08 3.69
C GLN A 193 -10.85 10.39 4.35
N MET A 194 -11.02 10.42 5.67
CA MET A 194 -11.39 11.64 6.39
C MET A 194 -10.36 12.77 6.21
N ARG A 195 -9.07 12.45 6.11
CA ARG A 195 -7.98 13.42 5.87
C ARG A 195 -8.09 14.13 4.52
N SER A 196 -8.74 13.49 3.54
CA SER A 196 -8.99 14.06 2.21
C SER A 196 -10.23 14.95 2.14
N GLY A 197 -11.04 15.01 3.21
CA GLY A 197 -12.29 15.76 3.26
C GLY A 197 -12.34 16.78 4.40
N THR A 198 -13.39 17.60 4.41
CA THR A 198 -13.74 18.43 5.55
C THR A 198 -14.77 17.70 6.40
N CYS A 199 -14.35 17.25 7.59
CA CYS A 199 -15.17 16.44 8.49
C CYS A 199 -15.78 17.25 9.63
N GLN A 200 -17.07 17.02 9.89
CA GLN A 200 -17.81 17.53 11.03
C GLN A 200 -18.00 16.42 12.06
N PHE A 201 -17.42 16.65 13.23
CA PHE A 201 -17.43 15.71 14.35
C PHE A 201 -18.60 16.04 15.29
N PRO A 202 -19.28 15.02 15.84
CA PRO A 202 -20.22 15.22 16.94
C PRO A 202 -19.59 15.97 18.13
N GLU A 203 -20.39 16.81 18.79
CA GLU A 203 -19.91 17.56 19.95
C GLU A 203 -19.58 16.61 21.11
N ALA A 204 -18.40 16.79 21.71
CA ALA A 204 -17.92 15.94 22.79
C ALA A 204 -18.77 16.01 24.08
N LEU A 205 -19.61 17.04 24.23
CA LEU A 205 -20.56 17.15 25.35
C LEU A 205 -21.72 16.16 25.26
N GLN A 206 -22.05 15.72 24.04
CA GLN A 206 -23.15 14.78 23.79
C GLN A 206 -22.70 13.32 23.93
N ILE A 207 -21.43 13.09 24.26
CA ILE A 207 -20.81 11.78 24.36
C ILE A 207 -20.77 11.36 25.83
N PRO A 208 -21.23 10.14 26.17
CA PRO A 208 -21.13 9.62 27.52
C PRO A 208 -19.69 9.65 28.03
N ASP A 209 -19.47 10.02 29.30
CA ASP A 209 -18.12 10.17 29.86
C ASP A 209 -17.26 8.90 29.72
N LYS A 210 -17.90 7.72 29.74
CA LYS A 210 -17.23 6.42 29.51
C LYS A 210 -16.58 6.31 28.12
N HIS A 211 -17.11 6.97 27.10
CA HIS A 211 -16.63 6.88 25.72
C HIS A 211 -15.84 8.12 25.27
N LYS A 212 -15.76 9.13 26.14
CA LYS A 212 -15.21 10.44 25.80
C LYS A 212 -13.71 10.42 25.56
N SER A 213 -12.95 9.66 26.36
CA SER A 213 -11.51 9.48 26.15
C SER A 213 -11.23 8.81 24.81
N VAL A 214 -11.87 7.66 24.56
CA VAL A 214 -11.75 6.89 23.31
C VAL A 214 -12.14 7.74 22.09
N TYR A 215 -13.20 8.54 22.22
CA TYR A 215 -13.62 9.45 21.15
C TYR A 215 -12.58 10.52 20.85
N LEU A 216 -12.09 11.23 21.87
CA LEU A 216 -11.13 12.31 21.68
C LEU A 216 -9.79 11.81 21.15
N GLU A 217 -9.31 10.67 21.65
CA GLU A 217 -8.00 10.14 21.26
C GLU A 217 -8.03 9.41 19.92
N ASN A 218 -9.05 8.58 19.68
CA ASN A 218 -9.08 7.73 18.50
C ASN A 218 -9.87 8.36 17.35
N VAL A 219 -11.03 8.96 17.61
CA VAL A 219 -11.88 9.50 16.53
C VAL A 219 -11.41 10.88 16.09
N VAL A 220 -11.18 11.78 17.03
CA VAL A 220 -10.69 13.14 16.75
C VAL A 220 -9.18 13.14 16.57
N GLY A 221 -8.44 12.44 17.44
CA GLY A 221 -6.98 12.37 17.39
C GLY A 221 -6.41 11.41 16.35
N GLY A 222 -7.22 10.54 15.74
CA GLY A 222 -6.80 9.62 14.69
C GLY A 222 -5.86 8.49 15.16
N LYS A 223 -5.79 8.22 16.47
CA LYS A 223 -5.00 7.11 17.01
C LYS A 223 -5.74 5.79 16.89
N LEU A 224 -4.98 4.71 16.68
CA LEU A 224 -5.55 3.37 16.65
C LEU A 224 -5.66 2.81 18.08
N PRO A 225 -6.85 2.34 18.51
CA PRO A 225 -7.01 1.69 19.81
C PRO A 225 -6.27 0.35 19.86
N ALA A 226 -5.74 -0.01 21.03
CA ALA A 226 -5.08 -1.29 21.28
C ALA A 226 -6.08 -2.43 21.56
N ASP A 227 -7.26 -2.07 22.09
CA ASP A 227 -8.31 -3.01 22.55
C ASP A 227 -9.51 -3.06 21.59
N LEU A 228 -10.15 -4.23 21.49
CA LEU A 228 -11.33 -4.42 20.63
C LEU A 228 -12.57 -3.65 21.10
N ASP A 229 -12.74 -3.47 22.41
CA ASP A 229 -13.88 -2.72 22.95
C ASP A 229 -13.77 -1.24 22.56
N ASP A 230 -12.58 -0.66 22.70
CA ASP A 230 -12.27 0.70 22.29
C ASP A 230 -12.37 0.87 20.77
N LEU A 231 -11.98 -0.14 20.00
CA LEU A 231 -12.18 -0.19 18.55
C LEU A 231 -13.67 -0.17 18.19
N ALA A 232 -14.50 -0.95 18.87
CA ALA A 232 -15.95 -0.96 18.59
C ALA A 232 -16.57 0.41 18.89
N ILE A 233 -16.18 1.03 20.00
CA ILE A 233 -16.59 2.38 20.39
C ILE A 233 -16.14 3.40 19.34
N ALA A 234 -14.87 3.38 18.95
CA ALA A 234 -14.32 4.31 17.97
C ALA A 234 -14.99 4.15 16.59
N ASN A 235 -15.22 2.93 16.13
CA ASN A 235 -15.95 2.67 14.88
C ASN A 235 -17.38 3.21 14.90
N PHE A 236 -18.10 3.03 16.02
CA PHE A 236 -19.45 3.57 16.19
C PHE A 236 -19.49 5.10 16.04
N TYR A 237 -18.52 5.81 16.58
CA TYR A 237 -18.45 7.27 16.46
C TYR A 237 -17.91 7.74 15.11
N LEU A 238 -16.97 7.01 14.50
CA LEU A 238 -16.49 7.27 13.14
C LEU A 238 -17.62 7.24 12.11
N GLU A 239 -18.59 6.34 12.27
CA GLU A 239 -19.77 6.28 11.38
C GLU A 239 -20.70 7.48 11.52
N LYS A 240 -20.62 8.21 12.64
CA LYS A 240 -21.40 9.43 12.88
C LYS A 240 -20.71 10.69 12.39
N VAL A 241 -19.42 10.62 12.04
CA VAL A 241 -18.69 11.76 11.46
C VAL A 241 -19.20 12.00 10.04
N ARG A 242 -19.55 13.26 9.76
CA ARG A 242 -20.02 13.67 8.43
C ARG A 242 -18.87 14.36 7.70
N CYS A 243 -18.34 13.73 6.67
CA CYS A 243 -17.28 14.31 5.86
C CYS A 243 -17.81 14.73 4.50
N ASN A 244 -17.44 15.94 4.08
CA ASN A 244 -17.64 16.43 2.73
C ASN A 244 -16.31 16.27 1.98
N PHE A 245 -16.35 15.57 0.85
CA PHE A 245 -15.17 15.28 0.04
C PHE A 245 -15.25 16.10 -1.25
N THR A 246 -14.17 16.79 -1.60
CA THR A 246 -14.08 17.43 -2.90
C THR A 246 -14.12 16.36 -3.99
N PRO A 247 -15.08 16.43 -4.95
CA PRO A 247 -15.17 15.43 -6.01
C PRO A 247 -13.90 15.42 -6.85
N MET A 248 -13.46 14.23 -7.28
CA MET A 248 -12.19 14.02 -7.99
C MET A 248 -12.01 14.90 -9.24
N LEU A 249 -13.10 15.38 -9.84
CA LEU A 249 -13.08 16.29 -10.99
C LEU A 249 -12.52 17.69 -10.66
N MET A 250 -12.50 18.10 -9.39
CA MET A 250 -11.96 19.39 -8.94
C MET A 250 -10.57 19.28 -8.31
N ALA A 251 -10.07 18.07 -8.04
CA ALA A 251 -8.75 17.86 -7.41
C ALA A 251 -7.57 18.14 -8.36
N THR A 252 -7.79 18.07 -9.69
CA THR A 252 -6.80 18.31 -10.75
C THR A 252 -6.95 19.67 -11.45
N SER A 253 -7.89 20.51 -11.03
CA SER A 253 -8.05 21.88 -11.52
C SER A 253 -7.23 22.85 -10.67
N LYS A 254 -5.92 22.89 -10.88
CA LYS A 254 -5.05 23.99 -10.47
C LYS A 254 -4.18 24.42 -11.62
#